data_AF-A0A929I5Q9-F1
#
_entry.id   AF-A0A929I5Q9-F1
#
_cell.length_a   1.000
_cell.length_b   1.000
_cell.length_c   1.000
_cell.angle_alpha   90.00
_cell.angle_beta   90.00
_cell.angle_gamma   90.00
#
_symmetry.space_group_name_H-M   'P 1'
#
loop_
_entity.id
_entity.type
_entity.pdbx_description
1 polymer ?
#
loop_
_entity_poly.entity_id
_entity_poly.type
_entity_poly.pdbx_seq_one_letter_code
_entity_poly.pdbx_strand_id
1 'polypeptide(L)'
;MANLYKCKKKNVFIVEPCYDETCEWWLKNEIFCNCTWVACNHGPFTLEEVGEMMGVTRERIRQIEAKALRKLQHKKRRDQLKDFTSPDYDRETY
;
A
#
# COMPACT_ATOMS: atom_id res chain seq x y z
N MET A 1 -7.61 -11.21 -12.00
CA MET A 1 -6.43 -10.61 -11.34
C MET A 1 -6.28 -10.98 -9.86
N ALA A 2 -7.22 -11.72 -9.23
CA ALA A 2 -7.23 -11.92 -7.77
C ALA A 2 -6.24 -13.00 -7.23
N ASN A 3 -5.94 -14.04 -8.02
CA ASN A 3 -5.19 -15.21 -7.53
C ASN A 3 -3.70 -14.97 -7.17
N LEU A 4 -3.16 -13.77 -7.36
CA LEU A 4 -1.76 -13.47 -7.06
C LEU A 4 -1.50 -13.15 -5.59
N TYR A 5 -2.54 -12.73 -4.84
CA TYR A 5 -2.38 -12.22 -3.47
C TYR A 5 -2.86 -13.24 -2.44
N LYS A 6 -2.07 -13.44 -1.38
CA LYS A 6 -2.46 -14.20 -0.19
C LYS A 6 -2.96 -13.26 0.91
N CYS A 7 -4.12 -13.57 1.47
CA CYS A 7 -4.67 -12.86 2.61
C CYS A 7 -3.73 -12.99 3.82
N LYS A 8 -3.30 -11.86 4.38
CA LYS A 8 -2.41 -11.85 5.56
C LYS A 8 -3.06 -12.46 6.82
N LYS A 9 -4.38 -12.34 6.98
CA LYS A 9 -5.13 -12.87 8.13
C LYS A 9 -5.42 -14.37 8.02
N LYS A 10 -5.92 -14.82 6.86
CA LYS A 10 -6.38 -16.21 6.64
C LYS A 10 -5.33 -17.11 5.98
N ASN A 11 -4.25 -16.52 5.43
CA ASN A 11 -3.20 -17.21 4.67
C ASN A 11 -3.70 -18.04 3.47
N VAL A 12 -4.83 -17.64 2.88
CA VAL A 12 -5.40 -18.22 1.65
C VAL A 12 -5.33 -17.21 0.51
N PHE A 13 -5.37 -17.69 -0.74
CA PHE A 13 -5.44 -16.80 -1.90
C PHE A 13 -6.74 -16.00 -1.88
N ILE A 14 -6.63 -14.71 -2.19
CA ILE A 14 -7.78 -13.81 -2.31
C ILE A 14 -8.40 -14.07 -3.67
N VAL A 15 -9.53 -14.78 -3.70
CA VAL A 15 -10.27 -15.07 -4.94
C VAL A 15 -11.57 -14.28 -5.05
N GLU A 16 -12.05 -13.79 -3.92
CA GLU A 16 -13.29 -13.04 -3.76
C GLU A 16 -13.10 -11.91 -2.73
N PRO A 17 -13.99 -10.90 -2.70
CA PRO A 17 -13.96 -9.88 -1.67
C PRO A 17 -14.00 -10.47 -0.27
N CYS A 18 -13.21 -9.89 0.63
CA CYS A 18 -13.37 -10.18 2.05
C CYS A 18 -14.77 -9.69 2.50
N TYR A 19 -15.41 -10.42 3.41
CA TYR A 19 -16.65 -10.00 4.10
C TYR A 19 -16.48 -9.83 5.61
N ASP A 20 -15.27 -10.04 6.12
CA ASP A 20 -14.94 -9.82 7.53
C ASP A 20 -14.61 -8.34 7.77
N GLU A 21 -15.62 -7.55 8.11
CA GLU A 21 -15.50 -6.12 8.44
C GLU A 21 -14.61 -5.85 9.65
N THR A 22 -14.30 -6.87 10.47
CA THR A 22 -13.39 -6.76 11.62
C THR A 22 -11.93 -7.02 11.25
N CYS A 23 -11.64 -7.29 9.97
CA CYS A 23 -10.29 -7.51 9.49
C CYS A 23 -9.45 -6.22 9.63
N GLU A 24 -8.24 -6.33 10.18
CA GLU A 24 -7.28 -5.21 10.30
C GLU A 24 -6.94 -4.57 8.94
N TRP A 25 -7.07 -5.34 7.87
CA TRP A 25 -6.77 -4.93 6.49
C TRP A 25 -8.03 -4.69 5.68
N TRP A 26 -9.18 -4.54 6.35
CA TRP A 26 -10.45 -4.25 5.72
C TRP A 26 -10.44 -2.90 5.02
N LEU A 27 -10.92 -2.89 3.79
CA LEU A 27 -11.17 -1.68 3.01
C LEU A 27 -12.58 -1.77 2.43
N LYS A 28 -13.36 -0.69 2.45
CA LYS A 28 -14.70 -0.70 1.84
C LYS A 28 -14.60 -0.45 0.32
N ASN A 29 -13.99 -1.38 -0.40
CA ASN A 29 -13.81 -1.30 -1.84
C ASN A 29 -13.70 -2.70 -2.47
N GLU A 30 -14.78 -3.14 -3.11
CA GLU A 30 -14.89 -4.49 -3.69
C GLU A 30 -13.94 -4.70 -4.88
N ILE A 31 -13.55 -3.63 -5.59
CA ILE A 31 -12.57 -3.68 -6.69
C ILE A 31 -11.24 -4.23 -6.17
N PHE A 32 -10.88 -3.87 -4.93
CA PHE A 32 -9.67 -4.35 -4.26
C PHE A 32 -9.96 -5.49 -3.28
N CYS A 33 -11.02 -6.27 -3.54
CA CYS A 33 -11.43 -7.41 -2.73
C CYS A 33 -11.60 -7.07 -1.24
N ASN A 34 -12.04 -5.84 -0.93
CA ASN A 34 -12.14 -5.29 0.41
C ASN A 34 -10.84 -5.40 1.24
N CYS A 35 -9.68 -5.32 0.58
CA CYS A 35 -8.38 -5.56 1.21
C CYS A 35 -7.37 -4.46 0.88
N THR A 36 -6.86 -3.78 1.91
CA THR A 36 -5.80 -2.77 1.75
C THR A 36 -4.54 -3.33 1.11
N TRP A 37 -4.20 -4.60 1.37
CA TRP A 37 -3.02 -5.23 0.77
C TRP A 37 -3.13 -5.38 -0.75
N VAL A 38 -4.33 -5.68 -1.25
CA VAL A 38 -4.59 -5.71 -2.69
C VAL A 38 -4.52 -4.29 -3.24
N ALA A 39 -5.23 -3.33 -2.61
CA ALA A 39 -5.25 -1.94 -3.04
C ALA A 39 -3.84 -1.34 -3.20
N CYS A 40 -2.92 -1.58 -2.25
CA CYS A 40 -1.55 -1.06 -2.31
C CYS A 40 -0.75 -1.48 -3.56
N ASN A 41 -1.15 -2.55 -4.25
CA ASN A 41 -0.47 -3.03 -5.46
C ASN A 41 -1.12 -2.51 -6.76
N HIS A 42 -2.20 -1.71 -6.68
CA HIS A 42 -2.98 -1.26 -7.84
C HIS A 42 -2.91 0.27 -8.08
N GLY A 43 -1.83 0.92 -7.66
CA GLY A 43 -1.62 2.38 -7.82
C GLY A 43 -0.97 2.81 -9.14
N PRO A 44 -0.77 4.12 -9.34
CA PRO A 44 -0.80 5.19 -8.33
C PRO A 44 -2.21 5.70 -7.99
N PHE A 45 -2.39 6.18 -6.74
CA PHE A 45 -3.59 6.87 -6.27
C PHE A 45 -3.25 8.27 -5.76
N THR A 46 -4.19 9.19 -5.87
CA THR A 46 -4.12 10.52 -5.29
C THR A 46 -4.39 10.51 -3.78
N LEU A 47 -3.97 11.56 -3.07
CA LEU A 47 -4.26 11.71 -1.63
C LEU A 47 -5.76 11.76 -1.31
N GLU A 48 -6.58 12.21 -2.27
CA GLU A 48 -8.03 12.30 -2.13
C GLU A 48 -8.67 10.93 -2.25
N GLU A 49 -8.33 10.16 -3.29
CA GLU A 49 -8.80 8.78 -3.47
C GLU A 49 -8.41 7.88 -2.30
N VAL A 50 -7.18 8.00 -1.79
CA VAL A 50 -6.75 7.25 -0.59
C VAL A 50 -7.55 7.68 0.64
N GLY A 51 -7.87 8.96 0.77
CA GLY A 51 -8.71 9.47 1.85
C GLY A 51 -10.12 8.87 1.81
N GLU A 52 -10.75 8.90 0.65
CA GLU A 52 -12.08 8.33 0.41
C GLU A 52 -12.11 6.82 0.72
N MET A 53 -11.17 6.05 0.18
CA MET A 53 -11.08 4.60 0.43
C MET A 53 -10.90 4.26 1.92
N MET A 54 -10.13 5.06 2.66
CA MET A 54 -9.81 4.83 4.06
C MET A 54 -10.78 5.52 5.04
N GLY A 55 -11.77 6.27 4.54
CA GLY A 55 -12.73 7.00 5.37
C GLY A 55 -12.11 8.14 6.19
N VAL A 56 -11.05 8.78 5.68
CA VAL A 56 -10.35 9.89 6.33
C VAL A 56 -10.17 11.08 5.38
N THR A 57 -9.85 12.25 5.92
CA THR A 57 -9.67 13.44 5.08
C THR A 57 -8.36 13.38 4.27
N ARG A 58 -8.36 14.04 3.10
CA ARG A 58 -7.15 14.24 2.28
C ARG A 58 -5.97 14.79 3.10
N GLU A 59 -6.24 15.77 3.96
CA GLU A 59 -5.21 16.38 4.81
C GLU A 59 -4.64 15.39 5.84
N ARG A 60 -5.47 14.47 6.34
CA ARG A 60 -4.99 13.41 7.22
C ARG A 60 -4.01 12.48 6.51
N ILE A 61 -4.29 12.09 5.26
CA ILE A 61 -3.35 11.29 4.45
C ILE A 61 -2.05 12.04 4.23
N ARG A 62 -2.11 13.32 3.83
CA ARG A 62 -0.92 14.18 3.64
C ARG A 62 -0.04 14.26 4.89
N GLN A 63 -0.64 14.38 6.07
CA GLN A 63 0.09 14.42 7.34
C GLN A 63 0.78 13.08 7.65
N ILE A 64 0.10 11.96 7.38
CA ILE A 64 0.67 10.61 7.56
C ILE A 64 1.86 10.41 6.63
N GLU A 65 1.72 10.79 5.36
CA GLU A 65 2.79 10.74 4.35
C GLU A 65 4.01 11.56 4.81
N ALA A 66 3.82 12.83 5.16
CA ALA A 66 4.91 13.69 5.62
C ALA A 66 5.62 13.11 6.86
N LYS A 67 4.85 12.52 7.79
CA LYS A 67 5.41 11.86 8.99
C LYS A 67 6.16 10.57 8.63
N ALA A 68 5.68 9.80 7.66
CA ALA A 68 6.33 8.59 7.18
C ALA A 68 7.64 8.90 6.45
N LEU A 69 7.65 9.89 5.56
CA LEU A 69 8.86 10.35 4.87
C LEU A 69 9.92 10.83 5.86
N ARG A 70 9.53 11.67 6.83
CA ARG A 70 10.44 12.12 7.91
C ARG A 70 11.04 10.93 8.68
N LYS A 71 10.23 9.89 8.93
CA LYS A 71 10.70 8.66 9.57
C LYS A 71 11.74 7.95 8.69
N LEU A 72 11.47 7.76 7.40
CA LEU A 72 12.35 7.06 6.48
C LEU A 72 13.70 7.76 6.28
N GLN A 73 13.72 9.10 6.32
CA GLN A 73 14.94 9.91 6.24
C GLN A 73 15.90 9.75 7.42
N HIS A 74 15.44 9.19 8.55
CA HIS A 74 16.29 8.95 9.72
C HIS A 74 17.42 7.97 9.37
N LYS A 75 18.67 8.30 9.74
CA LYS A 75 19.90 7.58 9.37
C LYS A 75 19.75 6.05 9.39
N LYS A 76 19.26 5.48 10.50
CA LYS A 76 19.06 4.02 10.66
C LYS A 76 18.22 3.38 9.54
N ARG A 77 17.14 4.03 9.08
CA ARG A 77 16.28 3.51 8.01
C ARG A 77 16.81 3.89 6.63
N ARG A 78 17.30 5.12 6.46
CA ARG A 78 17.92 5.57 5.22
C ARG A 78 19.09 4.67 4.81
N ASP A 79 19.95 4.30 5.76
CA ASP A 79 21.12 3.47 5.47
C ASP A 79 20.73 2.05 4.98
N GLN A 80 19.54 1.54 5.34
CA GLN A 80 18.99 0.27 4.81
C GLN A 80 18.41 0.41 3.39
N LEU A 81 18.12 1.64 2.95
CA LEU A 81 17.51 1.93 1.66
C LEU A 81 18.53 2.37 0.60
N LYS A 82 19.79 2.62 0.99
CA LYS A 82 20.84 3.13 0.10
C LYS A 82 21.08 2.25 -1.11
N ASP A 83 21.10 0.94 -0.92
CA ASP A 83 21.40 -0.02 -1.99
C ASP A 83 20.36 -0.01 -3.12
N PHE A 84 19.13 0.44 -2.82
CA PHE A 84 18.05 0.59 -3.79
C PHE A 84 18.06 1.92 -4.55
N THR A 85 18.96 2.85 -4.20
CA THR A 85 19.07 4.18 -4.83
C THR A 85 20.19 4.27 -5.86
N SER A 86 20.91 3.18 -6.11
CA SER A 86 21.98 3.13 -7.10
C SER A 86 21.40 3.19 -8.52
N PRO A 87 21.84 4.12 -9.39
CA PRO A 87 21.31 4.32 -10.74
C PRO A 87 21.56 3.16 -11.72
N ASP A 88 22.25 2.11 -11.30
CA ASP A 88 22.60 0.97 -12.16
C ASP A 88 21.42 0.01 -12.43
N TYR A 89 20.26 0.21 -11.79
CA TYR A 89 19.06 -0.63 -12.02
C TYR A 89 18.17 -0.18 -13.19
N ASP A 90 18.37 1.02 -13.76
CA ASP A 90 17.58 1.53 -14.88
C ASP A 90 18.19 1.19 -16.26
N ARG A 91 19.18 0.28 -16.32
CA ARG A 91 19.77 -0.23 -17.58
C ARG A 91 19.28 -1.64 -17.93
N GLU A 92 18.00 -1.77 -18.24
CA GLU A 92 17.52 -2.76 -19.20
C GLU A 92 17.05 -1.98 -20.44
N THR A 93 17.97 -1.74 -21.38
CA THR A 93 18.10 -2.43 -22.68
C THR A 93 16.93 -2.19 -23.65
N TYR A 94 17.35 -1.66 -24.80
CA TYR A 94 16.64 -1.45 -26.07
C TYR A 94 15.60 -2.52 -26.44
#